data_AF-Q5DX38-F1
#
_entry.id   AF-Q5DX38-F1
#
_cell.length_a   1.000
_cell.length_b   1.000
_cell.length_c   1.000
_cell.angle_alpha   90.00
_cell.angle_beta   90.00
_cell.angle_gamma   90.00
#
_symmetry.space_group_name_H-M   'P 1'
#
loop_
_entity.id
_entity.type
_entity.pdbx_description
1 polymer ?
#
loop_
_entity_poly.entity_id
_entity_poly.type
_entity_poly.pdbx_seq_one_letter_code
_entity_poly.pdbx_strand_id
1 'polypeptide(L)'
;MPLVVVVSTAIVVFLCETICFLNLRLLFTIFYLKKIAFKQDLTLVYLILAGDAGYSFSLGLNKAYILSITFSRFFMIKNMMLFIIIMCNIFGVIRTTLIFSIAFLRVIAICFPVSYYNNRSKIPLYGMSTILCLLIFFDQYMMFGYCNNVFDVPLECDNAKCAYNQCYFEFWMFREKLVYVCISTLSVVLVFRLFVWKCCSKNQSAHTFSKATQIALLDSAVVIFSNILPVFVSSQLSNIDFLITSSMTTVCRNLGLMISTVIIYRIFMRDKKSATIVTRVTPSVRPTSIIHSI
;
A
#
# COMPACT_ATOMS: atom_id res chain seq x y z
N MET A 1 17.00 -23.52 9.91
CA MET A 1 15.92 -22.58 10.33
C MET A 1 14.87 -23.33 11.12
N PRO A 2 14.29 -22.74 12.19
CA PRO A 2 13.21 -23.38 12.93
C PRO A 2 11.98 -23.58 12.03
N LEU A 3 11.24 -24.68 12.22
CA LEU A 3 10.07 -25.06 11.41
C LEU A 3 9.06 -23.91 11.29
N VAL A 4 8.84 -23.17 12.38
CA VAL A 4 7.95 -22.01 12.42
C VAL A 4 8.33 -20.95 11.36
N VAL A 5 9.62 -20.67 11.16
CA VAL A 5 10.09 -19.69 10.19
C VAL A 5 9.88 -20.19 8.76
N VAL A 6 10.11 -21.47 8.50
CA VAL A 6 9.88 -22.08 7.17
C VAL A 6 8.40 -22.01 6.81
N VAL A 7 7.51 -22.43 7.72
CA VAL A 7 6.05 -22.38 7.52
C VAL A 7 5.58 -20.93 7.32
N SER A 8 6.06 -20.00 8.14
CA SER A 8 5.72 -18.58 8.02
C SER A 8 6.17 -17.98 6.70
N THR A 9 7.37 -18.34 6.24
CA THR A 9 7.92 -17.89 4.97
C THR A 9 7.07 -18.40 3.80
N ALA A 10 6.68 -19.67 3.81
CA ALA A 10 5.80 -20.25 2.80
C ALA A 10 4.42 -19.56 2.76
N ILE A 11 3.84 -19.27 3.94
CA ILE A 11 2.58 -18.51 4.04
C ILE A 11 2.74 -17.11 3.44
N VAL A 12 3.84 -16.40 3.74
CA VAL A 12 4.09 -15.06 3.19
C VAL A 12 4.23 -15.09 1.67
N VAL A 13 4.93 -16.08 1.11
CA VAL A 13 5.02 -16.25 -0.35
C VAL A 13 3.62 -16.39 -0.96
N PHE A 14 2.79 -17.29 -0.43
CA PHE A 14 1.42 -17.49 -0.91
C PHE A 14 0.58 -16.21 -0.84
N LEU A 15 0.67 -15.46 0.26
CA LEU A 15 -0.04 -14.19 0.42
C LEU A 15 0.45 -13.15 -0.60
N CYS A 16 1.76 -13.02 -0.79
CA CYS A 16 2.36 -12.08 -1.73
C CYS A 16 1.92 -12.34 -3.17
N GLU A 17 1.98 -13.60 -3.63
CA GLU A 17 1.55 -13.97 -4.97
C GLU A 17 0.05 -13.70 -5.18
N THR A 18 -0.77 -13.99 -4.17
CA THR A 18 -2.21 -13.73 -4.25
C THR A 18 -2.52 -12.23 -4.31
N ILE A 19 -1.84 -11.40 -3.51
CA ILE A 19 -1.98 -9.94 -3.53
C ILE A 19 -1.54 -9.38 -4.88
N CYS A 20 -0.37 -9.80 -5.37
CA CYS A 20 0.17 -9.40 -6.66
C CYS A 20 -0.82 -9.72 -7.78
N PHE A 21 -1.31 -10.96 -7.83
CA PHE A 21 -2.29 -11.41 -8.82
C PHE A 21 -3.59 -10.60 -8.77
N LEU A 22 -4.16 -10.36 -7.58
CA LEU A 22 -5.39 -9.59 -7.44
C LEU A 22 -5.24 -8.15 -7.91
N ASN A 23 -4.13 -7.49 -7.54
CA ASN A 23 -3.85 -6.12 -7.94
C ASN A 23 -3.58 -5.99 -9.44
N LEU A 24 -2.78 -6.88 -10.02
CA LEU A 24 -2.54 -6.91 -11.47
C LEU A 24 -3.83 -7.20 -12.25
N ARG A 25 -4.64 -8.15 -11.79
CA ARG A 25 -5.94 -8.44 -12.41
C ARG A 25 -6.87 -7.23 -12.37
N LEU A 26 -6.89 -6.49 -11.26
CA LEU A 26 -7.71 -5.29 -11.13
C LEU A 26 -7.22 -4.19 -12.07
N LEU A 27 -5.92 -3.92 -12.12
CA LEU A 27 -5.31 -2.96 -13.04
C LEU A 27 -5.57 -3.33 -14.50
N PHE A 28 -5.39 -4.60 -14.87
CA PHE A 28 -5.71 -5.11 -16.21
C PHE A 28 -7.19 -4.92 -16.55
N THR A 29 -8.09 -5.14 -15.58
CA THR A 29 -9.53 -4.94 -15.77
C THR A 29 -9.90 -3.48 -15.99
N ILE A 30 -9.20 -2.55 -15.35
CA ILE A 30 -9.43 -1.10 -15.45
C ILE A 30 -8.84 -0.53 -16.75
N PHE A 31 -7.53 -0.73 -16.98
CA PHE A 31 -6.82 -0.06 -18.08
C PHE A 31 -6.94 -0.78 -19.42
N TYR A 32 -6.82 -2.10 -19.42
CA TYR A 32 -6.80 -2.88 -20.66
C TYR A 32 -8.21 -3.30 -21.08
N LEU A 33 -8.94 -3.98 -20.20
CA LEU A 33 -10.29 -4.47 -20.52
C LEU A 33 -11.36 -3.36 -20.49
N LYS A 34 -11.05 -2.19 -19.90
CA LYS A 34 -11.98 -1.05 -19.72
C LYS A 34 -13.35 -1.45 -19.13
N LYS A 35 -13.40 -2.55 -18.36
CA LYS A 35 -14.64 -3.06 -17.73
C LYS A 35 -15.08 -2.19 -16.55
N ILE A 36 -14.18 -1.34 -16.05
CA ILE A 36 -14.40 -0.38 -14.98
C ILE A 36 -13.97 0.98 -15.53
N ALA A 37 -14.87 1.97 -15.47
CA ALA A 37 -14.57 3.30 -15.97
C ALA A 37 -13.41 3.95 -15.19
N PHE A 38 -12.38 4.40 -15.91
CA PHE A 38 -11.28 5.16 -15.33
C PHE A 38 -11.81 6.49 -14.78
N LYS A 39 -11.45 6.81 -13.54
CA LYS A 39 -11.77 8.10 -12.91
C LYS A 39 -10.48 8.79 -12.53
N GLN A 40 -10.26 10.01 -13.05
CA GLN A 40 -9.08 10.82 -12.74
C GLN A 40 -8.91 11.04 -11.22
N ASP A 41 -10.02 11.10 -10.50
CA ASP A 41 -10.08 11.23 -9.03
C ASP A 41 -9.48 10.05 -8.25
N LEU A 42 -9.36 8.90 -8.91
CA LEU A 42 -8.83 7.65 -8.36
C LEU A 42 -7.42 7.35 -8.89
N THR A 43 -6.76 8.28 -9.61
CA THR A 43 -5.43 8.06 -10.18
C THR A 43 -4.41 7.59 -9.13
N LEU A 44 -4.36 8.24 -7.97
CA LEU A 44 -3.48 7.83 -6.87
C LEU A 44 -3.82 6.44 -6.32
N VAL A 45 -5.11 6.08 -6.29
CA VAL A 45 -5.54 4.74 -5.86
C VAL A 45 -5.04 3.70 -6.85
N TYR A 46 -5.07 3.97 -8.16
CA TYR A 46 -4.51 3.07 -9.17
C TYR A 46 -2.99 2.93 -9.03
N LEU A 47 -2.28 4.00 -8.67
CA LEU A 47 -0.85 3.92 -8.37
C LEU A 47 -0.58 3.08 -7.11
N ILE A 48 -1.42 3.17 -6.08
CA ILE A 48 -1.30 2.28 -4.91
C ILE A 48 -1.46 0.83 -5.32
N LEU A 49 -2.46 0.49 -6.15
CA LEU A 49 -2.62 -0.89 -6.64
C LEU A 49 -1.37 -1.39 -7.38
N ALA A 50 -0.75 -0.53 -8.20
CA ALA A 50 0.50 -0.86 -8.88
C ALA A 50 1.68 -0.99 -7.91
N GLY A 51 1.78 -0.10 -6.93
CA GLY A 51 2.79 -0.13 -5.87
C GLY A 51 2.66 -1.38 -4.99
N ASP A 52 1.45 -1.77 -4.61
CA ASP A 52 1.17 -2.98 -3.85
C ASP A 52 1.50 -4.24 -4.66
N ALA A 53 1.20 -4.26 -5.97
CA ALA A 53 1.60 -5.37 -6.84
C ALA A 53 3.13 -5.51 -6.90
N GLY A 54 3.86 -4.41 -7.16
CA GLY A 54 5.32 -4.43 -7.23
C GLY A 54 5.99 -4.75 -5.90
N TYR A 55 5.44 -4.24 -4.79
CA TYR A 55 5.91 -4.54 -3.44
C TYR A 55 5.70 -6.01 -3.08
N SER A 56 4.50 -6.54 -3.32
CA SER A 56 4.19 -7.95 -3.06
C SER A 56 5.00 -8.88 -3.96
N PHE A 57 5.23 -8.54 -5.22
CA PHE A 57 6.11 -9.31 -6.11
C PHE A 57 7.55 -9.36 -5.57
N SER A 58 8.13 -8.20 -5.23
CA SER A 58 9.51 -8.13 -4.72
C SER A 58 9.66 -8.88 -3.39
N LEU A 59 8.70 -8.73 -2.48
CA LEU A 59 8.71 -9.42 -1.19
C LEU A 59 8.47 -10.93 -1.36
N GLY A 60 7.59 -11.32 -2.28
CA GLY A 60 7.35 -12.71 -2.67
C GLY A 60 8.63 -13.36 -3.17
N LEU A 61 9.34 -12.70 -4.10
CA LEU A 61 10.65 -13.15 -4.59
C LEU A 61 11.68 -13.26 -3.47
N ASN A 62 11.73 -12.30 -2.54
CA ASN A 62 12.63 -12.36 -1.40
C ASN A 62 12.39 -13.60 -0.54
N LYS A 63 11.12 -13.85 -0.17
CA LYS A 63 10.75 -14.99 0.66
C LYS A 63 10.87 -16.32 -0.07
N ALA A 64 10.58 -16.35 -1.36
CA ALA A 64 10.82 -17.51 -2.20
C ALA A 64 12.31 -17.84 -2.28
N TYR A 65 13.18 -16.85 -2.46
CA TYR A 65 14.63 -17.04 -2.46
C TYR A 65 15.13 -17.61 -1.12
N ILE A 66 14.69 -17.05 0.02
CA ILE A 66 15.02 -17.58 1.36
C ILE A 66 14.55 -19.04 1.52
N LEU A 67 13.35 -19.36 1.02
CA LEU A 67 12.83 -20.72 1.07
C LEU A 67 13.67 -21.67 0.20
N SER A 68 14.06 -21.24 -1.01
CA SER A 68 14.90 -22.01 -1.94
C SER A 68 16.28 -22.33 -1.35
N ILE A 69 16.97 -21.35 -0.76
CA ILE A 69 18.28 -21.58 -0.12
C ILE A 69 18.18 -22.49 1.12
N THR A 70 17.03 -22.48 1.79
CA THR A 70 16.75 -23.37 2.93
C THR A 70 16.60 -24.82 2.49
N PHE A 71 15.98 -25.05 1.33
CA PHE A 71 15.85 -26.40 0.76
C PHE A 71 17.13 -26.89 0.09
N SER A 72 17.84 -26.01 -0.62
CA SER A 72 19.10 -26.36 -1.29
C SER A 72 20.03 -25.17 -1.40
N ARG A 73 21.25 -25.36 -0.88
CA ARG A 73 22.37 -24.42 -1.00
C ARG A 73 22.78 -24.17 -2.46
N PHE A 74 22.36 -25.01 -3.40
CA PHE A 74 22.61 -24.83 -4.84
C PHE A 74 22.08 -23.49 -5.38
N PHE A 75 21.00 -22.97 -4.81
CA PHE A 75 20.40 -21.70 -5.24
C PHE A 75 21.10 -20.45 -4.67
N MET A 76 22.16 -20.60 -3.87
CA MET A 76 22.86 -19.45 -3.28
C MET A 76 23.69 -18.71 -4.33
N ILE A 77 23.26 -17.49 -4.64
CA ILE A 77 23.96 -16.59 -5.56
C ILE A 77 24.50 -15.40 -4.75
N LYS A 78 25.81 -15.12 -4.88
CA LYS A 78 26.46 -14.01 -4.18
C LYS A 78 25.71 -12.69 -4.48
N ASN A 79 25.46 -11.90 -3.45
CA ASN A 79 24.78 -10.60 -3.51
C ASN A 79 23.31 -10.60 -4.01
N MET A 80 22.73 -11.74 -4.38
CA MET A 80 21.34 -11.79 -4.87
C MET A 80 20.33 -11.29 -3.84
N MET A 81 20.55 -11.63 -2.56
CA MET A 81 19.72 -11.15 -1.45
C MET A 81 19.69 -9.62 -1.39
N LEU A 82 20.84 -8.96 -1.57
CA LEU A 82 20.94 -7.49 -1.56
C LEU A 82 20.09 -6.88 -2.69
N PHE A 83 20.23 -7.38 -3.92
CA PHE A 83 19.46 -6.87 -5.06
C PHE A 83 17.95 -7.00 -4.84
N ILE A 84 17.49 -8.15 -4.33
CA ILE A 84 16.07 -8.35 -4.06
C ILE A 84 15.58 -7.41 -2.95
N ILE A 85 16.33 -7.24 -1.84
CA ILE A 85 15.88 -6.34 -0.76
C ILE A 85 15.91 -4.87 -1.23
N ILE A 86 16.85 -4.47 -2.09
CA ILE A 86 16.83 -3.12 -2.69
C ILE A 86 15.52 -2.91 -3.47
N MET A 87 15.10 -3.88 -4.28
CA MET A 87 13.81 -3.81 -4.98
C MET A 87 12.63 -3.70 -4.00
N CYS A 88 12.62 -4.53 -2.95
CA CYS A 88 11.61 -4.46 -1.88
C CYS A 88 11.56 -3.06 -1.25
N ASN A 89 12.72 -2.44 -0.99
CA ASN A 89 12.82 -1.12 -0.40
C ASN A 89 12.26 -0.04 -1.32
N ILE A 90 12.62 -0.05 -2.61
CA ILE A 90 12.12 0.92 -3.59
C ILE A 90 10.59 0.86 -3.66
N PHE A 91 10.02 -0.33 -3.83
CA PHE A 91 8.56 -0.48 -3.85
C PHE A 91 7.91 -0.16 -2.50
N GLY A 92 8.59 -0.43 -1.39
CA GLY A 92 8.16 -0.07 -0.05
C GLY A 92 8.06 1.45 0.15
N VAL A 93 9.06 2.20 -0.33
CA VAL A 93 9.08 3.67 -0.32
C VAL A 93 7.95 4.23 -1.20
N ILE A 94 7.78 3.69 -2.41
CA ILE A 94 6.69 4.10 -3.31
C ILE A 94 5.34 3.89 -2.63
N ARG A 95 5.09 2.68 -2.13
CA ARG A 95 3.83 2.30 -1.48
C ARG A 95 3.51 3.20 -0.29
N THR A 96 4.44 3.34 0.65
CA THR A 96 4.22 4.14 1.87
C THR A 96 4.03 5.63 1.58
N THR A 97 4.76 6.16 0.60
CA THR A 97 4.61 7.55 0.14
C THR A 97 3.24 7.78 -0.50
N LEU A 98 2.74 6.84 -1.30
CA LEU A 98 1.42 6.94 -1.91
C LEU A 98 0.30 6.87 -0.85
N ILE A 99 0.39 5.98 0.13
CA ILE A 99 -0.57 5.89 1.24
C ILE A 99 -0.60 7.21 2.03
N PHE A 100 0.57 7.73 2.40
CA PHE A 100 0.68 9.03 3.06
C PHE A 100 0.07 10.16 2.23
N SER A 101 0.39 10.19 0.93
CA SER A 101 -0.11 11.19 -0.02
C SER A 101 -1.64 11.17 -0.12
N ILE A 102 -2.26 9.98 -0.19
CA ILE A 102 -3.71 9.88 -0.18
C ILE A 102 -4.28 10.37 1.15
N ALA A 103 -3.76 9.90 2.29
CA ALA A 103 -4.24 10.33 3.60
C ALA A 103 -4.18 11.86 3.75
N PHE A 104 -3.05 12.46 3.37
CA PHE A 104 -2.83 13.90 3.42
C PHE A 104 -3.80 14.67 2.51
N LEU A 105 -3.97 14.24 1.26
CA LEU A 105 -4.92 14.84 0.34
C LEU A 105 -6.37 14.73 0.83
N ARG A 106 -6.73 13.62 1.50
CA ARG A 106 -8.08 13.48 2.08
C ARG A 106 -8.26 14.41 3.28
N VAL A 107 -7.24 14.59 4.11
CA VAL A 107 -7.28 15.60 5.18
C VAL A 107 -7.45 16.99 4.57
N ILE A 108 -6.67 17.39 3.56
CA ILE A 108 -6.84 18.69 2.88
C ILE A 108 -8.24 18.84 2.28
N ALA A 109 -8.73 17.82 1.56
CA ALA A 109 -10.02 17.87 0.89
C ALA A 109 -11.18 18.08 1.87
N ILE A 110 -11.10 17.44 3.04
CA ILE A 110 -12.11 17.66 4.06
C ILE A 110 -11.82 19.02 4.72
N CYS A 111 -10.57 19.35 5.10
CA CYS A 111 -10.17 20.52 5.95
C CYS A 111 -10.39 21.85 5.27
N PHE A 112 -10.07 21.90 4.00
CA PHE A 112 -10.08 23.10 3.19
C PHE A 112 -10.77 22.77 1.86
N PRO A 113 -12.09 22.49 1.86
CA PRO A 113 -12.79 22.00 0.67
C PRO A 113 -12.75 23.01 -0.48
N VAL A 114 -12.84 24.30 -0.18
CA VAL A 114 -12.76 25.39 -1.16
C VAL A 114 -11.38 25.45 -1.82
N SER A 115 -10.32 25.41 -1.01
CA SER A 115 -8.93 25.41 -1.51
C SER A 115 -8.63 24.15 -2.32
N TYR A 116 -9.08 22.98 -1.83
CA TYR A 116 -8.91 21.72 -2.52
C TYR A 116 -9.62 21.72 -3.87
N TYR A 117 -10.87 22.19 -3.96
CA TYR A 117 -11.60 22.24 -5.22
C TYR A 117 -10.90 23.14 -6.26
N ASN A 118 -10.44 24.33 -5.84
CA ASN A 118 -9.78 25.29 -6.72
C ASN A 118 -8.38 24.81 -7.19
N ASN A 119 -7.64 24.11 -6.32
CA ASN A 119 -6.30 23.60 -6.64
C ASN A 119 -6.29 22.13 -7.10
N ARG A 120 -7.45 21.47 -7.22
CA ARG A 120 -7.55 20.04 -7.53
C ARG A 120 -6.85 19.67 -8.83
N SER A 121 -7.07 20.47 -9.87
CA SER A 121 -6.46 20.28 -11.19
C SER A 121 -4.95 20.54 -11.17
N LYS A 122 -4.46 21.28 -10.17
CA LYS A 122 -3.06 21.69 -10.05
C LYS A 122 -2.19 20.71 -9.27
N ILE A 123 -2.74 19.68 -8.62
CA ILE A 123 -1.93 18.63 -8.01
C ILE A 123 -1.48 17.72 -9.15
N PRO A 124 -0.31 17.97 -9.77
CA PRO A 124 0.03 17.27 -10.98
C PRO A 124 0.51 15.89 -10.55
N LEU A 125 0.10 14.86 -11.29
CA LEU A 125 0.75 13.55 -11.21
C LEU A 125 2.28 13.67 -11.28
N TYR A 126 2.78 14.66 -12.03
CA TYR A 126 4.19 15.05 -12.10
C TYR A 126 4.79 15.51 -10.76
N GLY A 127 4.05 16.25 -9.94
CA GLY A 127 4.53 16.67 -8.62
C GLY A 127 4.73 15.47 -7.70
N MET A 128 3.78 14.53 -7.70
CA MET A 128 3.90 13.28 -6.96
C MET A 128 5.05 12.41 -7.47
N SER A 129 5.20 12.31 -8.79
CA SER A 129 6.32 11.58 -9.39
C SER A 129 7.67 12.18 -8.98
N THR A 130 7.78 13.51 -8.94
CA THR A 130 9.00 14.21 -8.54
C THR A 130 9.34 13.91 -7.07
N ILE A 131 8.36 13.99 -6.17
CA ILE A 131 8.54 13.65 -4.76
C ILE A 131 8.97 12.20 -4.59
N LEU A 132 8.33 11.26 -5.31
CA LEU A 132 8.70 9.84 -5.27
C LEU A 132 10.15 9.62 -5.73
N CYS A 133 10.54 10.20 -6.85
CA CYS A 133 11.92 10.11 -7.34
C CYS A 133 12.91 10.66 -6.30
N LEU A 134 12.66 11.85 -5.74
CA LEU A 134 13.52 12.46 -4.73
C LEU A 134 13.66 11.58 -3.48
N LEU A 135 12.57 10.98 -3.01
CA LEU A 135 12.60 10.09 -1.84
C LEU A 135 13.36 8.79 -2.12
N ILE A 136 13.23 8.21 -3.32
CA ILE A 136 13.99 7.03 -3.73
C ILE A 136 15.48 7.37 -3.82
N PHE A 137 15.84 8.49 -4.46
CA PHE A 137 17.24 8.93 -4.53
C PHE A 137 17.83 9.21 -3.15
N PHE A 138 17.05 9.84 -2.26
CA PHE A 138 17.47 10.06 -0.88
C PHE A 138 17.70 8.75 -0.13
N ASP A 139 16.83 7.75 -0.31
CA ASP A 139 17.01 6.42 0.28
C ASP A 139 18.30 5.74 -0.21
N GLN A 140 18.57 5.79 -1.52
CA GLN A 140 19.80 5.24 -2.09
C GLN A 140 21.05 6.01 -1.63
N TYR A 141 20.96 7.34 -1.50
CA TYR A 141 22.03 8.17 -0.94
C TYR A 141 22.31 7.80 0.52
N MET A 142 21.28 7.58 1.34
CA MET A 142 21.46 7.15 2.72
C MET A 142 22.09 5.76 2.81
N MET A 143 21.70 4.83 1.93
CA MET A 143 22.25 3.48 1.88
C MET A 143 23.73 3.44 1.49
N PHE A 144 24.08 4.02 0.33
CA PHE A 144 25.42 3.88 -0.25
C PHE A 144 26.35 5.06 0.05
N GLY A 145 25.81 6.27 0.23
CA GLY A 145 26.60 7.48 0.48
C GLY A 145 26.85 7.71 1.97
N TYR A 146 25.79 7.92 2.75
CA TYR A 146 25.93 8.26 4.17
C TYR A 146 26.34 7.06 5.02
N CYS A 147 25.60 5.95 4.91
CA CYS A 147 25.88 4.76 5.70
C CYS A 147 27.00 3.90 5.11
N ASN A 148 27.47 4.13 3.89
CA ASN A 148 28.52 3.33 3.24
C ASN A 148 28.24 1.81 3.26
N ASN A 149 27.02 1.40 2.89
CA ASN A 149 26.69 -0.02 2.80
C ASN A 149 27.48 -0.68 1.65
N VAL A 150 28.22 -1.75 1.96
CA VAL A 150 29.12 -2.40 1.00
C VAL A 150 28.38 -3.48 0.19
N PHE A 151 28.73 -3.66 -1.09
CA PHE A 151 28.23 -4.73 -1.96
C PHE A 151 28.93 -6.08 -1.70
N ASP A 152 29.08 -6.47 -0.44
CA ASP A 152 29.69 -7.76 -0.06
C ASP A 152 28.87 -8.40 1.05
N VAL A 153 27.72 -8.96 0.66
CA VAL A 153 26.81 -9.63 1.58
C VAL A 153 27.25 -11.10 1.73
N PRO A 154 27.36 -11.62 2.97
CA PRO A 154 27.76 -13.00 3.17
C PRO A 154 26.79 -13.98 2.48
N LEU A 155 27.34 -15.07 1.96
CA LEU A 155 26.57 -16.10 1.23
C LEU A 155 25.43 -16.68 2.07
N GLU A 156 25.62 -16.75 3.39
CA GLU A 156 24.65 -17.29 4.35
C GLU A 156 23.65 -16.23 4.86
N CYS A 157 23.53 -15.08 4.19
CA CYS A 157 22.61 -14.03 4.60
C CYS A 157 21.14 -14.41 4.33
N ASP A 158 20.36 -14.56 5.40
CA ASP A 158 18.96 -14.98 5.36
C ASP A 158 17.95 -13.89 5.75
N ASN A 159 18.41 -12.67 6.06
CA ASN A 159 17.56 -11.59 6.55
C ASN A 159 18.08 -10.21 6.13
N ALA A 160 17.25 -9.16 6.30
CA ALA A 160 17.64 -7.81 5.92
C ALA A 160 18.79 -7.24 6.79
N LYS A 161 18.94 -7.72 8.02
CA LYS A 161 19.96 -7.24 8.97
C LYS A 161 21.37 -7.71 8.59
N CYS A 162 21.53 -8.82 7.88
CA CYS A 162 22.83 -9.23 7.34
C CYS A 162 23.16 -8.60 5.98
N ALA A 163 22.17 -8.08 5.26
CA ALA A 163 22.37 -7.39 3.99
C ALA A 163 22.69 -5.89 4.17
N TYR A 164 22.23 -5.32 5.27
CA TYR A 164 22.46 -3.93 5.63
C TYR A 164 23.39 -3.80 6.81
N ASN A 165 24.25 -2.79 6.78
CA ASN A 165 24.95 -2.37 7.99
C ASN A 165 23.97 -1.75 9.00
N GLN A 166 24.45 -1.62 10.24
CA GLN A 166 23.64 -1.12 11.34
C GLN A 166 23.10 0.30 11.09
N CYS A 167 23.90 1.18 10.48
CA CYS A 167 23.51 2.56 10.17
C CYS A 167 22.26 2.61 9.29
N TYR A 168 22.27 1.89 8.16
CA TYR A 168 21.16 1.94 7.23
C TYR A 168 19.93 1.21 7.79
N PHE A 169 20.13 0.12 8.54
CA PHE A 169 19.04 -0.58 9.20
C PHE A 169 18.30 0.33 10.21
N GLU A 170 19.03 1.11 11.02
CA GLU A 170 18.44 2.07 11.96
C GLU A 170 17.72 3.21 11.25
N PHE A 171 18.32 3.77 10.21
CA PHE A 171 17.67 4.79 9.37
C PHE A 171 16.36 4.27 8.76
N TRP A 172 16.39 3.08 8.16
CA TRP A 172 15.22 2.45 7.55
C TRP A 172 14.10 2.25 8.57
N MET A 173 14.44 1.72 9.75
CA MET A 173 13.49 1.52 10.86
C MET A 173 12.90 2.85 11.35
N PHE A 174 13.74 3.88 11.51
CA PHE A 174 13.29 5.20 11.95
C PHE A 174 12.32 5.83 10.93
N ARG A 175 12.68 5.79 9.65
CA ARG A 175 11.82 6.29 8.57
C ARG A 175 10.48 5.55 8.52
N GLU A 176 10.51 4.22 8.55
CA GLU A 176 9.27 3.41 8.50
C GLU A 176 8.34 3.79 9.66
N LYS A 177 8.88 3.91 10.89
CA LYS A 177 8.12 4.36 12.06
C LYS A 177 7.54 5.76 11.87
N LEU A 178 8.36 6.72 11.45
CA LEU A 178 7.95 8.11 11.26
C LEU A 178 6.77 8.20 10.27
N VAL A 179 6.88 7.56 9.11
CA VAL A 179 5.84 7.59 8.08
C VAL A 179 4.55 6.94 8.56
N TYR A 180 4.60 5.81 9.26
CA TYR A 180 3.38 5.20 9.80
C TYR A 180 2.72 6.05 10.90
N VAL A 181 3.48 6.70 11.77
CA VAL A 181 2.93 7.65 12.75
C VAL A 181 2.24 8.82 12.03
N CYS A 182 2.84 9.36 10.97
CA CYS A 182 2.22 10.40 10.14
C CYS A 182 0.92 9.92 9.47
N ILE A 183 0.90 8.70 8.91
CA ILE A 183 -0.32 8.13 8.32
C ILE A 183 -1.41 7.95 9.39
N SER A 184 -1.07 7.37 10.54
CA SER A 184 -2.03 7.15 11.64
C SER A 184 -2.60 8.45 12.19
N THR A 185 -1.77 9.48 12.40
CA THR A 185 -2.24 10.80 12.87
C THR A 185 -3.17 11.46 11.87
N LEU A 186 -2.84 11.45 10.57
CA LEU A 186 -3.73 11.96 9.51
C LEU A 186 -5.06 11.21 9.47
N SER A 187 -5.05 9.90 9.68
CA SER A 187 -6.28 9.10 9.74
C SER A 187 -7.13 9.41 10.96
N VAL A 188 -6.53 9.65 12.14
CA VAL A 188 -7.27 10.08 13.34
C VAL A 188 -7.94 11.44 13.07
N VAL A 189 -7.21 12.40 12.48
CA VAL A 189 -7.78 13.70 12.10
C VAL A 189 -8.95 13.52 11.13
N LEU A 190 -8.81 12.63 10.15
CA LEU A 190 -9.86 12.35 9.17
C LEU A 190 -11.11 11.71 9.82
N VAL A 191 -10.93 10.71 10.69
CA VAL A 191 -12.05 10.07 11.43
C VAL A 191 -12.74 11.08 12.34
N PHE A 192 -11.98 11.83 13.14
CA PHE A 192 -12.51 12.85 14.05
C PHE A 192 -13.35 13.86 13.29
N ARG A 193 -12.84 14.35 12.15
CA ARG A 193 -13.58 15.30 11.33
C ARG A 193 -14.85 14.72 10.73
N LEU A 194 -14.79 13.48 10.22
CA LEU A 194 -15.98 12.80 9.70
C LEU A 194 -17.02 12.58 10.80
N PHE A 195 -16.59 12.32 12.03
CA PHE A 195 -17.46 12.23 13.20
C PHE A 195 -18.12 13.57 13.53
N VAL A 196 -17.35 14.66 13.62
CA VAL A 196 -17.89 16.02 13.83
C VAL A 196 -18.89 16.39 12.74
N TRP A 197 -18.58 16.13 11.47
CA TRP A 197 -19.51 16.41 10.38
C TRP A 197 -20.81 15.59 10.53
N LYS A 198 -20.70 14.30 10.84
CA LYS A 198 -21.88 13.45 11.07
C LYS A 198 -22.73 13.94 12.25
N CYS A 199 -22.12 14.40 13.33
CA CYS A 199 -22.83 14.90 14.51
C CYS A 199 -23.44 16.29 14.30
N CYS A 200 -22.76 17.18 13.59
CA CYS A 200 -23.21 18.56 13.38
C CYS A 200 -24.19 18.72 12.20
N SER A 201 -24.17 17.81 11.23
CA SER A 201 -25.06 17.87 10.06
C SER A 201 -26.38 17.16 10.34
N LYS A 202 -27.35 17.90 10.91
CA LYS A 202 -28.67 17.39 11.29
C LYS A 202 -29.54 16.87 10.12
N ASN A 203 -29.16 17.06 8.86
CA ASN A 203 -30.05 16.88 7.70
C ASN A 203 -29.45 16.14 6.48
N GLN A 204 -28.49 15.22 6.67
CA GLN A 204 -27.97 14.45 5.53
C GLN A 204 -28.26 12.95 5.64
N SER A 205 -29.13 12.51 4.73
CA SER A 205 -29.32 11.11 4.36
C SER A 205 -27.97 10.43 4.13
N ALA A 206 -27.86 9.15 4.52
CA ALA A 206 -26.66 8.32 4.53
C ALA A 206 -25.61 8.70 3.46
N HIS A 207 -24.72 9.64 3.80
CA HIS A 207 -23.72 10.10 2.86
C HIS A 207 -22.70 8.98 2.68
N THR A 208 -22.70 8.39 1.49
CA THR A 208 -21.72 7.37 1.15
C THR A 208 -20.34 8.03 1.09
N PHE A 209 -19.39 7.51 1.87
CA PHE A 209 -18.01 8.01 1.82
C PHE A 209 -17.46 7.83 0.40
N SER A 210 -16.69 8.80 -0.09
CA SER A 210 -15.95 8.64 -1.35
C SER A 210 -15.07 7.40 -1.25
N LYS A 211 -14.98 6.62 -2.34
CA LYS A 211 -14.18 5.39 -2.40
C LYS A 211 -12.75 5.61 -1.95
N ALA A 212 -12.15 6.74 -2.33
CA ALA A 212 -10.79 7.03 -1.92
C ALA A 212 -10.67 7.34 -0.42
N THR A 213 -11.70 7.88 0.22
CA THR A 213 -11.76 8.04 1.69
C THR A 213 -11.93 6.68 2.37
N GLN A 214 -12.79 5.80 1.83
CA GLN A 214 -12.95 4.44 2.33
C GLN A 214 -11.64 3.64 2.26
N ILE A 215 -10.93 3.73 1.13
CA ILE A 215 -9.64 3.08 0.92
C ILE A 215 -8.58 3.66 1.86
N ALA A 216 -8.48 4.98 2.00
CA ALA A 216 -7.53 5.61 2.93
C ALA A 216 -7.74 5.18 4.39
N LEU A 217 -9.01 5.12 4.83
CA LEU A 217 -9.37 4.64 6.16
C LEU A 217 -9.01 3.16 6.34
N LEU A 218 -9.36 2.33 5.35
CA LEU A 218 -9.05 0.90 5.36
C LEU A 218 -7.55 0.65 5.45
N ASP A 219 -6.75 1.31 4.61
CA ASP A 219 -5.29 1.16 4.60
C ASP A 219 -4.69 1.61 5.93
N SER A 220 -5.19 2.70 6.51
CA SER A 220 -4.71 3.15 7.82
C SER A 220 -5.09 2.21 8.97
N ALA A 221 -6.29 1.62 8.94
CA ALA A 221 -6.70 0.62 9.90
C ALA A 221 -5.78 -0.61 9.79
N VAL A 222 -5.49 -1.07 8.57
CA VAL A 222 -4.55 -2.16 8.32
C VAL A 222 -3.14 -1.82 8.81
N VAL A 223 -2.65 -0.60 8.59
CA VAL A 223 -1.33 -0.17 9.12
C VAL A 223 -1.33 -0.21 10.65
N ILE A 224 -2.37 0.27 11.32
CA ILE A 224 -2.44 0.26 12.79
C ILE A 224 -2.47 -1.17 13.33
N PHE A 225 -3.40 -2.01 12.84
CA PHE A 225 -3.63 -3.35 13.38
C PHE A 225 -2.60 -4.39 12.92
N SER A 226 -2.04 -4.24 11.72
CA SER A 226 -1.14 -5.24 11.13
C SER A 226 0.34 -4.82 11.09
N ASN A 227 0.67 -3.53 11.25
CA ASN A 227 2.07 -3.08 11.34
C ASN A 227 2.44 -2.63 12.76
N ILE A 228 1.73 -1.64 13.31
CA ILE A 228 2.11 -1.01 14.59
C ILE A 228 1.85 -1.97 15.75
N LEU A 229 0.64 -2.53 15.83
CA LEU A 229 0.24 -3.39 16.94
C LEU A 229 1.14 -4.64 17.08
N PRO A 230 1.46 -5.40 16.01
CA PRO A 230 2.33 -6.57 16.16
C PRO A 230 3.75 -6.22 16.59
N VAL A 231 4.29 -5.09 16.12
CA VAL A 231 5.62 -4.61 16.53
C VAL A 231 5.62 -4.19 18.00
N PHE A 232 4.57 -3.49 18.45
CA PHE A 232 4.43 -3.09 19.84
C PHE A 232 4.31 -4.31 20.77
N VAL A 233 3.45 -5.27 20.45
CA VAL A 233 3.30 -6.53 21.21
C VAL A 233 4.63 -7.28 21.25
N SER A 234 5.33 -7.36 20.12
CA SER A 234 6.63 -8.05 20.05
C SER A 234 7.71 -7.36 20.90
N SER A 235 7.68 -6.04 21.01
CA SER A 235 8.65 -5.29 21.83
C SER A 235 8.50 -5.53 23.34
N GLN A 236 7.30 -5.91 23.79
CA GLN A 236 7.03 -6.28 25.18
C GLN A 236 7.44 -7.72 25.49
N LEU A 237 7.53 -8.57 24.46
CA LEU A 237 7.95 -9.96 24.56
C LEU A 237 9.46 -10.06 24.30
N SER A 238 10.28 -9.48 25.17
CA SER A 238 11.75 -9.41 25.03
C SER A 238 12.47 -10.76 24.96
N ASN A 239 11.78 -11.86 25.25
CA ASN A 239 12.34 -13.21 25.34
C ASN A 239 12.22 -14.04 24.05
N ILE A 240 11.70 -13.48 22.95
CA ILE A 240 11.46 -14.23 21.70
C ILE A 240 12.53 -13.90 20.65
N ASP A 241 13.11 -14.94 20.04
CA ASP A 241 14.10 -14.83 18.97
C ASP A 241 13.67 -13.85 17.87
N PHE A 242 14.58 -12.96 17.49
CA PHE A 242 14.37 -11.96 16.44
C PHE A 242 13.86 -12.57 15.12
N LEU A 243 14.33 -13.77 14.76
CA LEU A 243 13.93 -14.45 13.52
C LEU A 243 12.46 -14.89 13.56
N ILE A 244 11.97 -15.34 14.71
CA ILE A 244 10.57 -15.75 14.90
C ILE A 244 9.68 -14.51 14.89
N THR A 245 10.07 -13.50 15.68
CA THR A 245 9.35 -12.22 15.78
C THR A 245 9.22 -11.51 14.42
N SER A 246 10.30 -11.43 13.65
CA SER A 246 10.29 -10.83 12.31
C SER A 246 9.43 -11.63 11.32
N SER A 247 9.42 -12.97 11.42
CA SER A 247 8.59 -13.82 10.58
C SER A 247 7.10 -13.66 10.89
N MET A 248 6.73 -13.69 12.17
CA MET A 248 5.35 -13.51 12.64
C MET A 248 4.79 -12.13 12.28
N THR A 249 5.57 -11.07 12.50
CA THR A 249 5.18 -9.72 12.11
C THR A 249 4.99 -9.63 10.60
N THR A 250 5.88 -10.23 9.79
CA THR A 250 5.74 -10.26 8.32
C THR A 250 4.45 -10.96 7.88
N VAL A 251 4.08 -12.08 8.50
CA VAL A 251 2.80 -12.77 8.25
C VAL A 251 1.63 -11.83 8.55
N CYS A 252 1.62 -11.19 9.72
CA CYS A 252 0.55 -10.28 10.13
C CYS A 252 0.39 -9.10 9.15
N ARG A 253 1.51 -8.46 8.76
CA ARG A 253 1.54 -7.35 7.80
C ARG A 253 0.92 -7.75 6.45
N ASN A 254 1.27 -8.93 5.93
CA ASN A 254 0.78 -9.41 4.63
C ASN A 254 -0.68 -9.90 4.71
N LEU A 255 -1.12 -10.47 5.84
CA LEU A 255 -2.53 -10.77 6.06
C LEU A 255 -3.38 -9.50 6.03
N GLY A 256 -2.93 -8.45 6.72
CA GLY A 256 -3.58 -7.14 6.68
C GLY A 256 -3.68 -6.58 5.26
N LEU A 257 -2.58 -6.63 4.50
CA LEU A 257 -2.56 -6.18 3.10
C LEU A 257 -3.49 -7.01 2.21
N MET A 258 -3.55 -8.33 2.41
CA MET A 258 -4.46 -9.22 1.69
C MET A 258 -5.92 -8.86 1.98
N ILE A 259 -6.28 -8.60 3.24
CA ILE A 259 -7.62 -8.14 3.62
C ILE A 259 -7.96 -6.83 2.92
N SER A 260 -7.04 -5.84 2.93
CA SER A 260 -7.25 -4.57 2.21
C SER A 260 -7.50 -4.81 0.72
N THR A 261 -6.63 -5.58 0.07
CA THR A 261 -6.68 -5.90 -1.36
C THR A 261 -8.01 -6.57 -1.73
N VAL A 262 -8.48 -7.54 -0.96
CA VAL A 262 -9.76 -8.23 -1.20
C VAL A 262 -10.94 -7.27 -1.07
N ILE A 263 -10.95 -6.40 -0.07
CA ILE A 263 -12.01 -5.40 0.13
C ILE A 263 -12.01 -4.41 -1.03
N ILE A 264 -10.85 -3.88 -1.43
CA ILE A 264 -10.71 -2.96 -2.56
C ILE A 264 -11.19 -3.62 -3.85
N TYR A 265 -10.77 -4.85 -4.12
CA TYR A 265 -11.22 -5.63 -5.27
C TYR A 265 -12.75 -5.78 -5.29
N ARG A 266 -13.37 -6.07 -4.13
CA ARG A 266 -14.83 -6.14 -4.01
C ARG A 266 -15.51 -4.80 -4.27
N ILE A 267 -14.96 -3.68 -3.77
CA ILE A 267 -15.51 -2.33 -4.01
C ILE A 267 -15.52 -2.02 -5.52
N PHE A 268 -14.43 -2.28 -6.22
CA PHE A 268 -14.33 -2.03 -7.66
C PHE A 268 -15.19 -2.99 -8.50
N MET A 269 -15.30 -4.25 -8.12
CA MET A 269 -16.12 -5.23 -8.85
C MET A 269 -17.63 -5.03 -8.64
N ARG A 270 -18.05 -4.39 -7.54
CA ARG A 270 -19.46 -3.97 -7.36
C ARG A 270 -19.86 -2.92 -8.39
N ASP A 271 -18.98 -1.97 -8.72
CA ASP A 271 -19.26 -0.96 -9.75
C ASP A 271 -19.53 -1.57 -11.13
N LYS A 272 -18.80 -2.64 -11.47
CA LYS A 272 -19.01 -3.37 -12.73
C LYS A 272 -20.46 -3.85 -12.87
N LYS A 273 -21.07 -4.33 -11.78
CA LYS A 273 -22.46 -4.79 -11.79
C LYS A 273 -23.44 -3.63 -11.98
N SER A 274 -23.21 -2.50 -11.31
CA SER A 274 -24.05 -1.31 -11.47
C SER A 274 -23.99 -0.72 -12.89
N ALA A 275 -22.81 -0.67 -13.53
CA ALA A 275 -22.68 -0.19 -14.90
C ALA A 275 -23.39 -1.11 -15.92
N THR A 276 -23.33 -2.43 -15.72
CA THR A 276 -23.94 -3.40 -16.64
C THR A 276 -25.47 -3.38 -16.59
N ILE A 277 -26.06 -3.09 -15.43
CA ILE A 277 -27.53 -3.01 -15.26
C ILE A 277 -28.08 -1.76 -15.97
N VAL A 278 -27.42 -0.61 -15.87
CA VAL A 278 -27.86 0.63 -16.53
C VAL A 278 -27.85 0.49 -18.07
N THR A 279 -26.88 -0.23 -18.64
CA THR A 279 -26.83 -0.50 -20.09
C THR A 279 -27.86 -1.51 -20.59
N ARG A 280 -28.52 -2.29 -19.72
CA ARG A 280 -29.55 -3.27 -20.14
C ARG A 280 -30.98 -2.76 -20.03
N VAL A 281 -31.23 -1.63 -19.35
CA VAL A 281 -32.59 -1.09 -19.10
C VAL A 281 -32.97 0.03 -20.08
N THR A 282 -32.16 0.31 -21.12
CA THR A 282 -32.49 1.32 -22.14
C THR A 282 -32.82 0.70 -23.50
N PRO A 283 -34.11 0.41 -23.76
CA PRO A 283 -34.69 0.56 -25.09
C PRO A 283 -35.83 1.59 -25.08
N SER A 284 -35.75 2.56 -25.98
CA SER A 284 -36.89 3.30 -26.57
C SER A 284 -37.74 4.19 -25.65
N VAL A 285 -37.38 5.47 -25.50
CA VAL A 285 -38.38 6.58 -25.46
C VAL A 285 -37.79 7.83 -26.13
N ARG A 286 -38.41 8.29 -27.22
CA ARG A 286 -38.16 9.58 -27.89
C ARG A 286 -38.51 10.74 -26.95
N PRO A 287 -37.73 11.84 -26.90
CA PRO A 287 -38.23 13.07 -26.32
C PRO A 287 -39.00 13.85 -27.40
N THR A 288 -40.33 13.81 -27.31
CA THR A 288 -41.19 14.85 -27.92
C THR A 288 -40.92 16.18 -27.22
N SER A 289 -40.60 17.17 -28.04
CA SER A 289 -40.66 18.61 -27.78
C SER A 289 -41.81 19.03 -26.86
N ILE A 290 -41.55 19.96 -25.94
CA ILE A 290 -42.46 21.09 -25.64
C ILE A 290 -41.61 22.27 -25.18
N ILE A 291 -41.81 23.36 -25.91
CA ILE A 291 -41.44 24.73 -25.65
C ILE A 291 -42.36 25.25 -24.53
N HIS A 292 -41.83 25.96 -23.53
CA HIS A 292 -42.55 27.11 -22.97
C HIS A 292 -41.59 28.06 -22.24
N SER A 293 -41.61 29.29 -22.73
CA SER A 293 -41.10 30.55 -22.20
C SER A 293 -41.50 30.83 -20.75
N ILE A 294 -40.54 31.32 -19.95
CA ILE A 294 -40.48 32.63 -19.26
C ILE A 294 -39.00 32.86 -18.93
#